data_AF-A0A959YY71-F1
#
_entry.id   AF-A0A959YY71-F1
#
_cell.length_a   1.000
_cell.length_b   1.000
_cell.length_c   1.000
_cell.angle_alpha   90.00
_cell.angle_beta   90.00
_cell.angle_gamma   90.00
#
_symmetry.space_group_name_H-M   'P 1'
#
loop_
_entity.id
_entity.type
_entity.pdbx_description
1 polymer ?
#
loop_
_entity_poly.entity_id
_entity_poly.type
_entity_poly.pdbx_seq_one_letter_code
_entity_poly.pdbx_strand_id
1 'polypeptide(L)'
;MQQADTPARSGSAGWNLIAYITFVLAGILFTLWGSDRTQGPVFLALALVFDPYDATVTWKDRPRWTRVLLFTHIGLAAASLGFVLAR
;
A
#
# COMPACT_ATOMS: atom_id res chain seq x y z
N MET A 1 37.27 13.25 3.52
CA MET A 1 36.08 13.65 4.30
C MET A 1 34.87 13.34 3.43
N GLN A 2 33.97 12.51 3.94
CA GLN A 2 32.63 12.18 3.41
C GLN A 2 32.57 11.58 2.00
N GLN A 3 32.63 10.23 1.96
CA GLN A 3 31.99 9.46 0.90
C GLN A 3 30.50 9.84 0.85
N ALA A 4 30.09 10.44 -0.25
CA ALA A 4 28.69 10.59 -0.61
C ALA A 4 28.16 9.23 -1.05
N ASP A 5 27.94 8.33 -0.10
CA ASP A 5 27.30 7.05 -0.33
C ASP A 5 25.80 7.32 -0.58
N THR A 6 25.49 7.68 -1.82
CA THR A 6 24.11 7.67 -2.32
C THR A 6 23.67 6.20 -2.29
N PRO A 7 22.75 5.78 -1.41
CA PRO A 7 22.36 4.38 -1.38
C PRO A 7 21.68 4.07 -2.72
N ALA A 8 22.30 3.16 -3.47
CA ALA A 8 21.76 2.62 -4.70
C ALA A 8 20.27 2.30 -4.50
N ARG A 9 19.39 2.93 -5.30
CA ARG A 9 17.97 2.59 -5.32
C ARG A 9 17.86 1.10 -5.61
N SER A 10 17.46 0.34 -4.59
CA SER A 10 17.15 -1.08 -4.68
C SER A 10 16.11 -1.30 -5.79
N GLY A 11 16.50 -2.03 -6.84
CA GLY A 11 15.68 -2.27 -8.03
C GLY A 11 14.38 -3.05 -7.79
N SER A 12 14.20 -3.66 -6.62
CA SER A 12 12.96 -4.36 -6.24
C SER A 12 11.91 -3.44 -5.60
N ALA A 13 12.33 -2.31 -5.01
CA ALA A 13 11.40 -1.32 -4.44
C ALA A 13 10.55 -0.65 -5.53
N GLY A 14 11.07 -0.52 -6.75
CA GLY A 14 10.34 0.06 -7.88
C GLY A 14 9.14 -0.78 -8.33
N TRP A 15 9.31 -2.10 -8.43
CA TRP A 15 8.22 -2.99 -8.90
C TRP A 15 7.07 -3.08 -7.90
N ASN A 16 7.39 -3.30 -6.62
CA ASN A 16 6.36 -3.34 -5.57
C ASN A 16 5.65 -1.99 -5.43
N LEU A 17 6.36 -0.87 -5.57
CA LEU A 17 5.75 0.46 -5.57
C LEU A 17 4.80 0.67 -6.75
N ILE A 18 5.18 0.24 -7.96
CA ILE A 18 4.32 0.32 -9.14
C ILE A 18 3.07 -0.56 -8.94
N ALA A 19 3.24 -1.79 -8.47
CA ALA A 19 2.13 -2.69 -8.17
C ALA A 19 1.20 -2.09 -7.11
N TYR A 20 1.77 -1.61 -5.99
CA TYR A 20 1.05 -0.93 -4.92
C TYR A 20 0.20 0.22 -5.45
N ILE A 21 0.81 1.18 -6.14
CA ILE A 21 0.10 2.35 -6.67
C ILE A 21 -1.00 1.91 -7.65
N THR A 22 -0.72 0.94 -8.51
CA THR A 22 -1.71 0.42 -9.48
C THR A 22 -2.92 -0.17 -8.76
N PHE A 23 -2.71 -1.00 -7.75
CA PHE A 23 -3.80 -1.63 -7.00
C PHE A 23 -4.55 -0.64 -6.10
N VAL A 24 -3.86 0.33 -5.49
CA VAL A 24 -4.51 1.41 -4.73
C VAL A 24 -5.41 2.24 -5.65
N LEU A 25 -4.88 2.66 -6.80
CA LEU A 25 -5.63 3.46 -7.76
C LEU A 25 -6.83 2.67 -8.31
N ALA A 26 -6.60 1.40 -8.67
CA ALA A 26 -7.66 0.51 -9.11
C ALA A 26 -8.74 0.36 -8.02
N GLY A 27 -8.36 0.10 -6.76
CA GLY A 27 -9.30 -0.03 -5.66
C GLY A 27 -10.16 1.21 -5.46
N ILE A 28 -9.56 2.41 -5.49
CA ILE A 28 -10.29 3.68 -5.39
C ILE A 28 -11.24 3.87 -6.58
N LEU A 29 -10.77 3.60 -7.81
CA LEU A 29 -11.59 3.73 -9.02
C LEU A 29 -12.77 2.74 -9.01
N PHE A 30 -12.55 1.48 -8.62
CA PHE A 30 -13.62 0.48 -8.52
C PHE A 30 -14.60 0.79 -7.39
N THR A 31 -14.15 1.31 -6.24
CA THR A 31 -15.07 1.74 -5.17
C THR A 31 -15.96 2.92 -5.58
N LEU A 32 -15.43 3.89 -6.32
CA LEU A 32 -16.17 5.12 -6.68
C LEU A 32 -16.96 4.99 -7.98
N TRP A 33 -16.34 4.50 -9.05
CA TRP A 33 -16.90 4.44 -10.42
C TRP A 33 -17.23 3.03 -10.90
N GLY A 34 -16.79 1.98 -10.19
CA GLY A 34 -17.07 0.60 -10.57
C GLY A 34 -18.57 0.27 -10.47
N SER A 35 -19.06 -0.49 -11.45
CA SER A 35 -20.39 -1.11 -11.39
C SER A 35 -20.51 -2.09 -10.21
N ASP A 36 -19.42 -2.80 -9.92
CA ASP A 36 -19.28 -3.70 -8.79
C ASP A 36 -18.30 -3.14 -7.75
N ARG A 37 -18.85 -2.40 -6.78
CA ARG A 37 -18.08 -1.72 -5.75
C ARG A 37 -17.42 -2.66 -4.74
N THR A 38 -17.82 -3.94 -4.74
CA THR A 38 -17.21 -4.97 -3.88
C THR A 38 -15.76 -5.29 -4.26
N GLN A 39 -15.37 -4.99 -5.50
CA GLN A 39 -14.01 -5.22 -5.97
C GLN A 39 -13.01 -4.19 -5.45
N GLY A 40 -13.46 -2.98 -5.10
CA GLY A 40 -12.58 -1.92 -4.62
C GLY A 40 -11.83 -2.25 -3.33
N PRO A 41 -12.50 -2.72 -2.26
CA PRO A 41 -11.86 -3.19 -1.04
C PRO A 41 -10.89 -4.36 -1.28
N VAL A 42 -11.22 -5.25 -2.23
CA VAL A 42 -10.36 -6.40 -2.58
C VAL A 42 -9.05 -5.90 -3.20
N PHE A 43 -9.10 -4.95 -4.13
CA PHE A 43 -7.90 -4.35 -4.71
C PHE A 43 -7.09 -3.53 -3.70
N LEU A 44 -7.75 -2.80 -2.78
CA LEU A 44 -7.06 -2.12 -1.68
C LEU A 44 -6.35 -3.08 -0.72
N ALA A 45 -6.98 -4.22 -0.41
CA ALA A 45 -6.35 -5.27 0.39
C ALA A 45 -5.18 -5.92 -0.36
N LEU A 46 -5.33 -6.15 -1.67
CA LEU A 46 -4.28 -6.72 -2.51
C LEU A 46 -3.08 -5.78 -2.65
N ALA A 47 -3.31 -4.46 -2.74
CA ALA A 47 -2.24 -3.48 -2.73
C ALA A 47 -1.34 -3.63 -1.48
N LEU A 48 -1.95 -3.92 -0.33
CA LEU A 48 -1.25 -4.12 0.94
C LEU A 48 -0.29 -5.32 0.95
N VAL A 49 -0.56 -6.34 0.12
CA VAL A 49 0.35 -7.48 -0.09
C VAL A 49 1.61 -7.04 -0.84
N PHE A 50 1.46 -6.11 -1.77
CA PHE A 50 2.56 -5.52 -2.52
C PHE A 50 3.17 -4.32 -1.78
N ASP A 51 3.45 -4.49 -0.48
CA ASP A 51 4.07 -3.45 0.33
C ASP A 51 5.38 -2.94 -0.34
N PRO A 52 5.48 -1.65 -0.68
CA PRO A 52 6.70 -1.09 -1.26
C PRO A 52 7.87 -1.02 -0.27
N TYR A 53 7.63 -1.25 1.02
CA TYR A 53 8.66 -1.20 2.05
C TYR A 53 9.51 -2.46 2.09
N ASP A 54 10.74 -2.30 2.58
CA ASP A 54 11.70 -3.39 2.68
C ASP A 54 11.21 -4.50 3.63
N ALA A 55 10.95 -5.68 3.06
CA ALA A 55 10.51 -6.86 3.80
C ALA A 55 11.63 -7.48 4.65
N THR A 56 12.90 -7.12 4.42
CA THR A 56 14.04 -7.65 5.18
C THR A 56 14.18 -7.01 6.56
N VAL A 57 13.61 -5.82 6.76
CA VAL A 57 13.63 -5.11 8.04
C VAL A 57 12.53 -5.64 8.94
N THR A 58 12.94 -6.24 10.07
CA THR A 58 12.01 -6.70 11.12
C THR A 58 11.11 -5.56 11.60
N TRP A 59 9.85 -5.88 11.90
CA TRP A 59 8.81 -4.91 12.27
C TRP A 59 9.23 -3.93 13.39
N LYS A 60 10.06 -4.38 14.33
CA LYS A 60 10.57 -3.57 15.45
C LYS A 60 11.53 -2.46 15.00
N ASP A 61 12.32 -2.73 13.97
CA ASP A 61 13.34 -1.81 13.44
C ASP A 61 12.78 -0.88 12.35
N ARG A 62 11.52 -1.08 11.92
CA ARG A 62 10.88 -0.19 10.95
C ARG A 62 10.67 1.22 11.54
N PRO A 63 11.01 2.29 10.77
CA PRO A 63 10.70 3.66 11.14
C PRO A 63 9.23 3.83 11.52
N ARG A 64 8.96 4.66 12.55
CA ARG A 64 7.58 4.86 13.06
C ARG A 64 6.64 5.39 11.97
N TRP A 65 7.15 6.23 11.07
CA TRP A 65 6.38 6.83 9.97
C TRP A 65 5.83 5.77 8.99
N THR A 66 6.65 4.77 8.63
CA THR A 66 6.25 3.65 7.78
C THR A 66 5.12 2.83 8.40
N ARG A 67 5.21 2.56 9.71
CA ARG A 67 4.17 1.84 10.44
C ARG A 67 2.85 2.60 10.45
N VAL A 68 2.90 3.92 10.68
CA VAL A 68 1.70 4.78 10.65
C VAL A 68 1.03 4.71 9.28
N LEU A 69 1.78 4.86 8.19
CA LEU A 69 1.23 4.75 6.83
C LEU A 69 0.58 3.39 6.57
N LEU A 70 1.21 2.29 7.00
CA LEU A 70 0.66 0.95 6.83
C LEU A 70 -0.67 0.80 7.60
N PHE A 71 -0.72 1.25 8.85
CA PHE A 71 -1.96 1.25 9.64
C PHE A 71 -3.05 2.14 9.03
N THR A 72 -2.69 3.32 8.54
CA THR A 72 -3.63 4.20 7.82
C THR A 72 -4.19 3.49 6.59
N HIS A 73 -3.36 2.77 5.83
CA HIS A 73 -3.82 2.06 4.65
C HIS A 73 -4.74 0.88 4.99
N ILE A 74 -4.41 0.09 6.01
CA ILE A 74 -5.28 -0.98 6.53
C ILE A 74 -6.61 -0.39 6.99
N GLY A 75 -6.58 0.75 7.70
CA GLY A 75 -7.77 1.47 8.12
C GLY A 75 -8.62 1.92 6.93
N LEU A 76 -8.00 2.41 5.86
CA LEU A 76 -8.68 2.82 4.64
C LEU A 76 -9.30 1.62 3.91
N ALA A 77 -8.58 0.50 3.82
CA ALA A 77 -9.10 -0.74 3.24
C ALA A 77 -10.31 -1.26 4.04
N ALA A 78 -10.21 -1.31 5.38
CA ALA A 78 -11.31 -1.71 6.25
C ALA A 78 -12.50 -0.74 6.16
N ALA A 79 -12.25 0.57 6.12
CA ALA A 79 -13.28 1.58 5.95
C ALA A 79 -13.98 1.46 4.59
N SER A 80 -13.23 1.18 3.52
CA SER A 80 -13.82 0.94 2.19
C SER A 80 -14.70 -0.31 2.18
N LEU A 81 -14.30 -1.36 2.89
CA LEU A 81 -15.08 -2.59 3.03
C LEU A 81 -16.37 -2.33 3.84
N GLY A 82 -16.26 -1.58 4.95
CA GLY A 82 -17.42 -1.14 5.73
C GLY A 82 -18.37 -0.24 4.93
N PHE A 83 -17.86 0.69 4.13
CA PHE A 83 -18.67 1.54 3.24
C PHE A 83 -19.45 0.72 2.21
N VAL A 84 -18.85 -0.33 1.66
CA VAL A 84 -19.51 -1.22 0.71
C VAL A 84 -20.56 -2.11 1.39
N LEU A 85 -20.28 -2.63 2.59
CA LEU A 85 -21.20 -3.50 3.34
C LEU A 85 -22.37 -2.75 3.99
N ALA A 86 -22.17 -1.49 4.38
CA ALA A 86 -23.17 -0.68 5.08
C ALA A 86 -24.20 0.00 4.15
N ARG A 87 -24.15 -0.29 2.85
CA ARG A 87 -25.02 0.27 1.81
C ARG A 87 -25.90 -0.83 1.22
#